data_AF-A0A7W9HJ36-F1
#
_entry.id   AF-A0A7W9HJ36-F1
#
_cell.length_a   1.000
_cell.length_b   1.000
_cell.length_c   1.000
_cell.angle_alpha   90.00
_cell.angle_beta   90.00
_cell.angle_gamma   90.00
#
_symmetry.space_group_name_H-M   'P 1'
#
loop_
_entity.id
_entity.type
_entity.pdbx_description
1 polymer ?
#
loop_
_entity_poly.entity_id
_entity_poly.type
_entity_poly.pdbx_seq_one_letter_code
_entity_poly.pdbx_strand_id
1 'polypeptide(L)' 'MGPLSLIDLIGLDTIVAIGQTMHEETKEPLHASPALLLRMVEGGYLGRKSGAGFFKYPRS' A
#
# COMPACT_ATOMS: atom_id res chain seq x y z
N MET A 1 12.77 -11.25 2.50
CA MET A 1 11.93 -10.05 2.76
C MET A 1 10.48 -10.49 2.72
N GLY A 2 9.66 -10.17 3.72
CA GLY A 2 8.25 -10.56 3.73
C GLY A 2 7.40 -9.68 2.81
N PRO A 3 6.20 -10.12 2.41
CA PRO A 3 5.33 -9.39 1.49
C PRO A 3 4.97 -7.99 2.00
N LEU A 4 4.70 -7.86 3.31
CA LEU A 4 4.40 -6.55 3.92
C LEU A 4 5.60 -5.59 3.88
N SER A 5 6.81 -6.11 4.08
CA SER A 5 8.03 -5.29 3.99
C SER A 5 8.36 -4.90 2.55
N LEU A 6 7.95 -5.70 1.57
CA LEU A 6 8.06 -5.37 0.15
C LEU A 6 7.06 -4.27 -0.24
N ILE A 7 5.83 -4.34 0.26
CA ILE A 7 4.82 -3.28 0.07
C ILE A 7 5.33 -1.95 0.64
N ASP A 8 5.91 -1.96 1.84
CA ASP A 8 6.50 -0.75 2.43
C ASP A 8 7.70 -0.21 1.63
N LEU A 9 8.40 -1.06 0.87
CA LEU A 9 9.49 -0.63 -0.01
C LEU A 9 8.95 0.01 -1.29
N ILE A 10 7.92 -0.58 -1.89
CA ILE A 10 7.27 -0.08 -3.12
C ILE A 10 6.47 1.20 -2.85
N GLY A 11 5.80 1.25 -1.71
CA GLY A 11 4.86 2.29 -1.30
C GLY A 11 3.41 1.81 -1.34
N LEU A 12 2.67 2.06 -0.26
CA LEU A 12 1.27 1.63 -0.13
C LEU A 12 0.35 2.32 -1.13
N ASP A 13 0.62 3.59 -1.45
CA ASP A 13 -0.09 4.37 -2.47
C ASP A 13 0.05 3.75 -3.86
N THR A 14 1.25 3.29 -4.21
CA THR A 14 1.51 2.59 -5.48
C THR A 14 0.71 1.30 -5.56
N ILE A 15 0.70 0.50 -4.47
CA ILE A 15 -0.07 -0.75 -4.43
C ILE A 15 -1.57 -0.49 -4.54
N VAL A 16 -2.08 0.54 -3.86
CA VAL A 16 -3.48 0.95 -3.97
C VAL A 16 -3.84 1.33 -5.41
N ALA A 17 -2.99 2.11 -6.08
CA ALA A 17 -3.23 2.54 -7.46
C ALA A 17 -3.25 1.36 -8.45
N ILE A 18 -2.34 0.38 -8.27
CA ILE A 18 -2.33 -0.85 -9.07
C ILE A 18 -3.61 -1.65 -8.86
N GLY A 19 -4.00 -1.89 -7.59
CA GLY A 19 -5.23 -2.62 -7.27
C GLY A 19 -6.47 -1.92 -7.83
N GLN A 20 -6.54 -0.60 -7.74
CA GLN A 20 -7.64 0.17 -8.31
C GLN A 20 -7.70 0.02 -9.83
N THR A 21 -6.58 0.11 -10.53
CA THR A 21 -6.51 -0.10 -11.98
C THR A 21 -6.97 -1.50 -12.35
N MET A 22 -6.46 -2.52 -11.66
CA MET A 22 -6.85 -3.92 -11.89
C MET A 22 -8.35 -4.15 -11.62
N HIS A 23 -8.89 -3.56 -10.57
CA HIS A 23 -10.31 -3.67 -10.26
C HIS A 23 -11.18 -2.93 -11.28
N GLU A 24 -10.73 -1.78 -11.77
CA GLU A 24 -11.43 -1.02 -12.81
C GLU A 24 -11.51 -1.80 -14.13
N GLU A 25 -10.45 -2.52 -14.49
CA GLU A 25 -10.38 -3.34 -15.70
C GLU A 25 -11.18 -4.65 -15.60
N THR A 26 -11.03 -5.40 -14.50
CA THR A 26 -11.61 -6.74 -14.41
C THR A 26 -12.95 -6.80 -13.68
N LYS A 27 -13.29 -5.77 -12.89
CA LYS A 27 -14.43 -5.75 -11.95
C LYS A 27 -14.41 -6.87 -10.89
N GLU A 28 -13.26 -7.52 -10.70
CA GLU A 28 -13.12 -8.60 -9.72
C GLU A 28 -12.90 -8.05 -8.31
N PRO A 29 -13.68 -8.48 -7.30
CA PRO A 29 -13.50 -8.04 -5.92
C PRO A 29 -12.12 -8.34 -5.34
N LEU A 30 -11.45 -9.39 -5.83
CA LEU A 30 -10.11 -9.77 -5.40
C LEU A 30 -9.04 -8.71 -5.73
N HIS A 31 -9.28 -7.90 -6.77
CA HIS A 31 -8.37 -6.82 -7.16
C HIS A 31 -8.63 -5.52 -6.40
N ALA A 32 -9.75 -5.42 -5.68
CA ALA A 32 -10.04 -4.24 -4.89
C ALA A 32 -9.06 -4.10 -3.73
N SER A 33 -8.55 -2.89 -3.54
CA SER A 33 -7.67 -2.57 -2.42
C SER A 33 -8.40 -2.72 -1.09
N PRO A 34 -7.86 -3.47 -0.11
CA PRO A 34 -8.49 -3.63 1.20
C PRO A 34 -8.69 -2.29 1.91
N ALA A 35 -9.79 -2.13 2.64
CA ALA A 35 -10.11 -0.90 3.37
C ALA A 35 -9.00 -0.47 4.36
N LEU A 36 -8.26 -1.42 4.92
CA LEU A 36 -7.09 -1.12 5.76
C LEU A 36 -6.00 -0.37 4.98
N LEU A 37 -5.69 -0.83 3.76
CA LEU A 37 -4.65 -0.25 2.93
C LEU A 37 -5.01 1.19 2.54
N LEU A 38 -6.28 1.43 2.18
CA LEU A 38 -6.79 2.77 1.88
C LEU A 38 -6.64 3.73 3.05
N ARG A 39 -7.07 3.33 4.26
CA ARG A 39 -6.92 4.14 5.48
C ARG A 39 -5.47 4.45 5.82
N MET A 40 -4.57 3.51 5.57
CA MET A 40 -3.13 3.72 5.79
C MET A 40 -2.58 4.78 4.83
N VAL A 41 -2.95 4.73 3.55
CA VAL A 41 -2.57 5.74 2.55
C VAL A 41 -3.15 7.12 2.91
N GLU A 42 -4.43 7.19 3.28
CA GLU A 42 -5.09 8.41 3.74
C GLU A 42 -4.40 9.01 4.98
N GLY A 43 -3.91 8.16 5.88
CA GLY A 43 -3.14 8.55 7.06
C GLY A 43 -1.66 8.91 6.80
N GLY A 44 -1.19 8.87 5.55
CA GLY A 44 0.21 9.16 5.19
C GLY A 44 1.20 8.04 5.50
N TYR A 45 0.73 6.83 5.78
CA TYR A 45 1.56 5.64 6.00
C TYR A 45 1.97 5.01 4.67
N LEU A 46 2.90 5.65 3.95
CA LEU A 46 3.32 5.25 2.61
C LEU A 46 4.51 4.28 2.58
N GLY A 47 4.92 3.72 3.72
CA GLY A 47 6.05 2.81 3.83
C GLY A 47 7.37 3.52 4.15
N ARG A 48 8.47 3.05 3.56
CA ARG A 48 9.82 3.58 3.85
C ARG A 48 9.95 5.06 3.53
N LYS A 49 9.34 5.52 2.44
CA LYS A 49 9.44 6.91 1.98
C LYS A 49 8.81 7.93 2.93
N SER A 50 7.85 7.52 3.76
CA SER A 50 7.23 8.37 4.80
C SER A 50 7.74 8.06 6.21
N GLY A 51 8.68 7.11 6.35
CA GLY A 51 9.17 6.63 7.65
C GLY A 51 8.21 5.67 8.37
N ALA A 52 7.05 5.35 7.80
CA ALA A 52 6.11 4.38 8.37
C ALA A 52 5.13 3.82 7.32
N GLY A 53 4.89 2.51 7.38
CA GLY A 53 3.85 1.77 6.65
C GLY A 53 3.30 0.67 7.54
N PHE A 54 3.41 -0.59 7.11
CA PHE A 54 3.21 -1.75 7.99
C PHE A 54 4.25 -1.80 9.12
N PHE A 55 5.46 -1.30 8.86
CA PHE A 55 6.54 -1.18 9.82
C PHE A 55 6.92 0.28 10.05
N LYS A 56 7.53 0.57 11.20
CA LYS A 56 8.19 1.86 11.46
C LYS A 56 9.62 1.81 10.95
N TYR A 57 10.03 2.85 10.23
CA TYR A 57 11.38 2.99 9.70
C TYR A 57 12.08 4.18 10.37
N PRO A 58 13.33 4.03 10.80
CA PRO A 58 14.11 5.16 11.30
C PRO A 58 14.26 6.18 10.17
N ARG A 59 14.01 7.46 10.47
CA ARG A 59 14.40 8.57 9.60
C ARG A 59 15.92 8.68 9.69
N SER A 60 16.63 8.38 8.59
CA SER A 60 18.06 8.63 8.45
C SER A 60 18.34 10.11 8.29
#